data_AF-A0AB73KBV0-F1
#
_entry.id   AF-A0AB73KBV0-F1
#
_cell.length_a   1.000
_cell.length_b   1.000
_cell.length_c   1.000
_cell.angle_alpha   90.00
_cell.angle_beta   90.00
_cell.angle_gamma   90.00
#
_symmetry.space_group_name_H-M   'P 1'
#
loop_
_entity.id
_entity.type
_entity.pdbx_description
1 polymer ?
#
loop_
_entity_poly.entity_id
_entity_poly.type
_entity_poly.pdbx_seq_one_letter_code
_entity_poly.pdbx_strand_id
1 'polypeptide(L)' 'MVWDVHHADRPFRRVWINKVNVGKAYSVADVVEFARRAGFDDLDTADESQVSWRGGGSEEWG' A
#
# COMPACT_ATOMS: atom_id res chain seq x y z
N MET A 1 -25.51 -0.48 24.84
CA MET A 1 -24.88 0.33 23.78
C MET A 1 -23.76 -0.52 23.22
N VAL A 2 -24.04 -1.27 22.16
CA VAL A 2 -23.03 -2.07 21.47
C VAL A 2 -22.31 -1.11 20.54
N TRP A 3 -21.01 -0.91 20.75
CA TRP A 3 -20.21 -0.16 19.80
C TRP A 3 -20.03 -1.08 18.60
N ASP A 4 -20.62 -0.67 17.48
CA ASP A 4 -20.31 -1.18 16.16
C ASP A 4 -18.79 -1.06 15.99
N VAL A 5 -18.09 -2.20 15.98
CA VAL A 5 -16.67 -2.24 15.67
C VAL A 5 -16.57 -1.75 14.25
N HIS A 6 -16.15 -0.49 14.07
CA HIS A 6 -15.81 0.02 12.76
C HIS A 6 -14.68 -0.88 12.23
N HIS A 7 -15.03 -1.89 11.42
CA HIS A 7 -14.09 -2.64 10.60
C HIS A 7 -13.39 -1.73 9.56
N ALA A 8 -13.61 -0.41 9.61
CA ALA A 8 -12.89 0.64 8.91
C ALA A 8 -11.58 1.09 9.61
N ASP A 9 -11.28 0.64 10.83
CA ASP A 9 -10.22 1.21 11.69
C ASP A 9 -8.78 0.73 11.45
N ARG A 10 -8.52 -0.09 10.42
CA ARG A 10 -7.13 -0.37 10.08
C ARG A 10 -6.58 0.76 9.23
N PRO A 11 -5.50 1.43 9.66
CA PRO A 11 -4.86 2.42 8.81
C PRO A 11 -4.46 1.77 7.49
N PHE A 12 -4.73 2.48 6.40
CA PHE A 12 -4.40 2.04 5.07
C PHE A 12 -3.71 3.16 4.32
N ARG A 13 -2.87 2.78 3.36
CA ARG A 13 -2.24 3.70 2.42
C ARG A 13 -2.73 3.49 1.02
N ARG A 14 -2.81 4.60 0.29
CA ARG A 14 -3.08 4.57 -1.14
C ARG A 14 -1.74 4.46 -1.86
N VAL A 15 -1.64 3.48 -2.75
CA VAL A 15 -0.37 3.13 -3.42
C VAL A 15 -0.50 3.34 -4.92
N TRP A 16 0.59 3.83 -5.51
CA TRP A 16 0.76 3.95 -6.95
C TRP A 16 2.04 3.23 -7.36
N ILE A 17 1.93 2.40 -8.39
CA ILE A 17 3.06 1.72 -9.02
C ILE A 17 3.08 2.20 -10.48
N ASN A 18 4.22 2.73 -10.94
CA ASN A 18 4.36 3.25 -12.31
C ASN A 18 3.21 4.20 -12.73
N LYS A 19 2.79 5.08 -11.82
CA LYS A 19 1.69 6.05 -11.99
C LYS A 19 0.27 5.44 -12.05
N VAL A 20 0.12 4.13 -11.95
CA VAL A 20 -1.18 3.44 -11.86
C VAL A 20 -1.60 3.35 -10.40
N ASN A 21 -2.83 3.74 -10.07
CA ASN A 21 -3.37 3.53 -8.73
C ASN A 21 -3.70 2.05 -8.54
N VAL A 22 -3.03 1.38 -7.61
CA VAL A 22 -3.20 -0.06 -7.37
C VAL A 22 -4.10 -0.37 -6.17
N GLY A 23 -4.52 0.66 -5.43
CA GLY A 23 -5.53 0.54 -4.37
C GLY A 23 -5.02 0.91 -2.98
N LYS A 24 -5.68 0.31 -1.97
CA LYS A 24 -5.38 0.49 -0.54
C LYS A 24 -4.51 -0.67 -0.06
N ALA A 25 -3.33 -0.38 0.45
CA ALA A 25 -2.44 -1.32 1.11
C ALA A 25 -2.51 -1.12 2.63
N TYR A 26 -2.44 -2.21 3.38
CA TYR A 26 -2.39 -2.22 4.84
C TYR A 26 -1.01 -2.67 5.35
N SER A 27 -0.17 -3.16 4.45
CA SER A 27 1.21 -3.58 4.69
C SER A 27 2.04 -3.53 3.40
N VAL A 28 3.37 -3.66 3.53
CA VAL A 28 4.27 -3.82 2.39
C VAL A 28 3.93 -5.07 1.56
N ALA A 29 3.47 -6.14 2.21
CA ALA A 29 3.08 -7.38 1.52
C ALA A 29 1.94 -7.16 0.51
N ASP A 30 0.99 -6.27 0.83
CA ASP A 30 -0.08 -5.92 -0.11
C ASP A 30 0.48 -5.20 -1.35
N VAL A 31 1.50 -4.35 -1.17
CA VAL A 31 2.15 -3.63 -2.28
C VAL A 31 2.87 -4.59 -3.21
N VAL A 32 3.61 -5.56 -2.66
CA VAL A 32 4.27 -6.61 -3.43
C VAL A 32 3.25 -7.45 -4.20
N GLU A 33 2.14 -7.82 -3.56
CA GLU A 33 1.08 -8.58 -4.22
C GLU A 33 0.40 -7.77 -5.34
N PHE A 34 0.20 -6.46 -5.16
CA PHE A 34 -0.30 -5.58 -6.22
C PHE A 34 0.67 -5.46 -7.39
N ALA A 35 1.97 -5.36 -7.11
CA ALA A 35 3.02 -5.30 -8.11
C ALA A 35 3.05 -6.57 -8.97
N ARG A 36 3.04 -7.73 -8.32
CA ARG A 36 3.01 -9.04 -8.98
C ARG A 36 1.79 -9.19 -9.87
N ARG A 37 0.60 -8.81 -9.39
CA ARG A 37 -0.64 -8.87 -10.19
C ARG A 37 -0.62 -7.92 -11.39
N ALA A 38 0.16 -6.85 -11.31
CA ALA A 38 0.39 -5.92 -12.40
C ALA A 38 1.55 -6.33 -13.33
N GLY A 39 2.23 -7.45 -13.06
CA GLY A 39 3.35 -7.97 -13.87
C GLY A 39 4.72 -7.37 -13.52
N PHE A 40 4.87 -6.81 -12.32
CA PHE A 40 6.15 -6.31 -11.80
C PHE A 40 6.72 -7.31 -10.80
N ASP A 41 7.56 -8.23 -11.27
CA ASP A 41 8.14 -9.29 -10.44
C ASP A 41 9.36 -8.85 -9.61
N ASP A 42 9.95 -7.68 -9.91
CA ASP A 42 11.21 -7.18 -9.32
C ASP A 42 11.04 -5.76 -8.73
N LEU A 43 9.93 -5.54 -8.02
CA LEU A 43 9.62 -4.24 -7.42
C LEU A 43 10.43 -4.03 -6.13
N ASP A 44 11.32 -3.03 -6.11
CA ASP A 44 11.89 -2.53 -4.85
C ASP A 44 10.94 -1.50 -4.22
N THR A 45 10.37 -1.85 -3.07
CA THR A 45 9.44 -0.97 -2.34
C THR A 45 10.14 0.20 -1.64
N ALA A 46 11.46 0.16 -1.49
CA ALA A 46 12.27 1.27 -0.98
C ALA A 46 12.65 2.28 -2.07
N ASP A 47 12.58 1.89 -3.34
CA ASP A 47 12.82 2.80 -4.47
C ASP A 47 11.58 3.68 -4.72
N GLU A 48 11.69 4.96 -4.35
CA GLU A 48 10.62 5.95 -4.54
C GLU A 48 10.28 6.24 -6.02
N SER A 49 11.17 5.87 -6.95
CA SER A 49 10.92 5.95 -8.38
C SER A 49 10.00 4.83 -8.89
N GLN A 50 10.00 3.68 -8.20
CA GLN A 50 9.15 2.54 -8.51
C GLN A 50 7.83 2.57 -7.72
N VAL A 51 7.90 2.97 -6.44
CA VAL A 51 6.74 3.08 -5.55
C VAL A 51 6.65 4.49 -4.99
N SER A 52 5.62 5.22 -5.42
CA SER A 52 5.34 6.53 -4.86
C SER A 52 4.34 6.43 -3.70
N TRP A 53 4.80 6.81 -2.52
CA TRP A 53 3.98 6.90 -1.31
C TRP A 53 3.33 8.28 -1.21
N ARG A 54 2.04 8.33 -0.87
CA ARG A 54 1.40 9.59 -0.42
C ARG A 54 1.37 9.60 1.10
N GLY A 55 2.26 10.38 1.73
CA GLY A 55 2.44 10.45 3.19
C GLY A 55 3.86 10.02 3.61
N GLY A 56 4.00 9.33 4.74
CA GLY A 56 5.25 8.65 5.14
C GLY A 56 5.61 7.46 4.25
N GLY A 57 6.89 7.09 4.21
CA GLY A 57 7.46 6.06 3.33
C GLY A 57 7.10 4.62 3.72
N SER A 58 7.80 3.65 3.11
CA SER A 58 7.55 2.21 3.26
C SER A 58 7.72 1.66 4.70
N GLU A 59 8.32 2.43 5.60
CA GLU A 59 8.62 2.02 6.98
C GLU A 59 7.54 2.44 8.00
N GLU A 60 6.83 3.51 7.72
CA GLU A 60 5.78 4.03 8.60
C GLU A 60 4.51 3.25 8.28
N TRP A 61 3.71 2.72 9.20
CA TRP A 61 2.34 2.19 8.95
C TRP A 61 1.53 2.39 10.23
N GLY A 62 0.55 3.30 10.23
CA GLY A 62 -0.13 3.74 11.45
C GLY A 62 -1.45 4.40 11.16
#